data_AF-Q0AE30-F1
#
_entry.id   AF-Q0AE30-F1
#
_cell.length_a   1.000
_cell.length_b   1.000
_cell.length_c   1.000
_cell.angle_alpha   90.00
_cell.angle_beta   90.00
_cell.angle_gamma   90.00
#
_symmetry.space_group_name_H-M   'P 1'
#
loop_
_entity.id
_entity.type
_entity.pdbx_description
1 polymer ?
#
loop_
_entity_poly.entity_id
_entity_poly.type
_entity_poly.pdbx_seq_one_letter_code
_entity_poly.pdbx_strand_id
1 'polypeptide(L)'
;MSDWDWKPYVPVAKRREQASRVVEKARKAGKDLFPVVVASHTIARTFWGKAWCANLETYSDYESRLPRGRAYVRNGAVIDLKIEPGRVIAQVIGSRRYRVEIGIVPLPVTRWKKLVEDCTGSIATLLELLQGKFSKAVMARLCEPKSGMFPLLQEISLGCSCPDWATMCKHVAAVLYGVGARLDEQPELLFVLRQVDANDLLTAQVAVIPAKVKESAKAKVLDDAALADVFGIEMAALGVSTDAPVEQAPGKRQVATVTKTAKATKAAAVTTVSEPEKNVAAKTARAVVTKKKVVTSRVAAQRDK
;
A
#
# COMPACT_ATOMS: atom_id res chain seq x y z
N MET A 1 -10.34 -47.10 19.23
CA MET A 1 -9.74 -46.23 20.27
C MET A 1 -9.36 -44.93 19.59
N SER A 2 -10.05 -43.84 19.93
CA SER A 2 -9.86 -42.53 19.30
C SER A 2 -8.59 -41.86 19.81
N ASP A 3 -7.54 -41.88 18.99
CA ASP A 3 -6.30 -41.12 19.18
C ASP A 3 -6.59 -39.62 19.05
N TRP A 4 -7.06 -39.00 20.13
CA TRP A 4 -7.06 -37.54 20.26
C TRP A 4 -5.64 -37.07 20.60
N ASP A 5 -4.72 -37.16 19.63
CA ASP A 5 -3.35 -36.68 19.74
C ASP A 5 -3.35 -35.14 19.81
N TRP A 6 -3.32 -34.59 21.03
CA TRP A 6 -3.27 -33.16 21.25
C TRP A 6 -1.88 -32.65 20.90
N LYS A 7 -1.78 -31.85 19.81
CA LYS A 7 -0.49 -31.30 19.40
C LYS A 7 0.12 -30.46 20.53
N PRO A 8 1.38 -30.72 20.91
CA PRO A 8 2.03 -29.99 21.99
C PRO A 8 2.10 -28.50 21.68
N TYR A 9 1.98 -27.68 22.73
CA TYR A 9 2.07 -26.24 22.62
C TYR A 9 3.43 -25.82 22.03
N VAL A 10 3.39 -25.05 20.95
CA VAL A 10 4.60 -24.46 20.34
C VAL A 10 4.74 -23.02 20.84
N PRO A 11 5.84 -22.68 21.55
CA PRO A 11 6.11 -21.31 22.00
C PRO A 11 6.19 -20.31 20.83
N VAL A 12 5.81 -19.05 21.09
CA VAL A 12 5.81 -17.97 20.09
C VAL A 12 7.18 -17.74 19.47
N ALA A 13 8.25 -17.76 20.28
CA ALA A 13 9.63 -17.59 19.79
C ALA A 13 9.98 -18.64 18.72
N LYS A 14 9.59 -19.90 18.95
CA LYS A 14 9.80 -21.00 18.00
C LYS A 14 8.99 -20.81 16.72
N ARG A 15 7.78 -20.26 16.79
CA ARG A 15 6.98 -19.92 15.60
C ARG A 15 7.60 -18.80 14.77
N ARG A 16 8.11 -17.75 15.43
CA ARG A 16 8.84 -16.65 14.78
C ARG A 16 10.09 -17.16 14.06
N GLU A 17 10.85 -18.02 14.71
CA GLU A 17 12.03 -18.64 14.11
C GLU A 17 11.68 -19.55 12.93
N GLN A 18 10.60 -20.34 13.02
CA GLN A 18 10.12 -21.12 11.89
C GLN A 18 9.72 -20.24 10.70
N ALA A 19 9.03 -19.13 10.96
CA ALA A 19 8.65 -18.16 9.93
C ALA A 19 9.87 -17.50 9.29
N SER A 20 10.86 -17.05 10.08
CA SER A 20 12.08 -16.45 9.55
C SER A 20 12.90 -17.43 8.71
N ARG A 21 13.03 -18.69 9.15
CA ARG A 21 13.69 -19.76 8.38
C ARG A 21 12.99 -20.02 7.05
N VAL A 22 11.66 -19.95 6.99
CA VAL A 22 10.91 -20.10 5.72
C VAL A 22 11.21 -18.92 4.79
N VAL A 23 11.26 -17.69 5.32
CA VAL A 23 11.60 -16.49 4.54
C VAL A 23 13.02 -16.57 4.02
N GLU A 24 14.01 -16.92 4.86
CA GLU A 24 15.40 -17.08 4.46
C GLU A 24 15.60 -18.16 3.40
N LYS A 25 14.95 -19.32 3.57
CA LYS A 25 14.97 -20.38 2.55
C LYS A 25 14.38 -19.91 1.23
N ALA A 26 13.29 -19.14 1.26
CA ALA A 26 12.69 -18.59 0.06
C ALA A 26 13.62 -17.58 -0.63
N ARG A 27 14.25 -16.69 0.14
CA ARG A 27 15.26 -15.73 -0.37
C ARG A 27 16.45 -16.45 -1.01
N LYS A 28 16.99 -17.49 -0.36
CA LYS A 28 18.07 -18.32 -0.93
C LYS A 28 17.66 -19.05 -2.22
N ALA A 29 16.37 -19.32 -2.40
CA ALA A 29 15.80 -19.92 -3.61
C ALA A 29 15.39 -18.88 -4.67
N GLY A 30 15.81 -17.60 -4.54
CA GLY A 30 15.50 -16.53 -5.49
C GLY A 30 14.06 -16.01 -5.43
N LYS A 31 13.32 -16.27 -4.34
CA LYS A 31 11.95 -15.77 -4.15
C LYS A 31 11.93 -14.68 -3.10
N ASP A 32 11.59 -13.47 -3.52
CA ASP A 32 11.39 -12.35 -2.61
C ASP A 32 10.04 -12.45 -1.91
N LEU A 33 10.13 -12.68 -0.59
CA LEU A 33 9.00 -12.57 0.32
C LEU A 33 9.14 -11.29 1.13
N PHE A 34 8.00 -10.62 1.33
CA PHE A 34 7.90 -9.37 2.08
C PHE A 34 7.18 -9.64 3.41
N PRO A 35 7.88 -10.18 4.42
CA PRO A 35 7.25 -10.48 5.71
C PRO A 35 6.78 -9.20 6.41
N VAL A 36 5.75 -9.33 7.24
CA VAL A 36 5.31 -8.25 8.12
C VAL A 36 6.01 -8.42 9.46
N VAL A 37 6.86 -7.45 9.82
CA VAL A 37 7.62 -7.46 11.07
C VAL A 37 7.07 -6.39 11.99
N VAL A 38 6.40 -6.81 13.06
CA VAL A 38 5.90 -5.88 14.09
C VAL A 38 6.90 -5.86 15.24
N ALA A 39 7.65 -4.76 15.38
CA ALA A 39 8.72 -4.63 16.37
C ALA A 39 8.22 -4.49 17.81
N SER A 40 6.98 -4.01 18.02
CA SER A 40 6.40 -3.77 19.35
C SER A 40 5.05 -4.46 19.53
N HIS A 41 4.40 -4.27 20.68
CA HIS A 41 3.04 -4.77 20.89
C HIS A 41 2.00 -4.06 20.00
N THR A 42 2.31 -2.86 19.54
CA THR A 42 1.43 -2.05 18.70
C THR A 42 1.65 -2.42 17.23
N ILE A 43 0.58 -2.87 16.56
CA ILE A 43 0.63 -3.32 15.16
C ILE A 43 0.87 -2.14 14.21
N ALA A 44 0.18 -1.02 14.45
CA ALA A 44 0.30 0.20 13.66
C ALA A 44 0.50 1.44 14.54
N ARG A 45 1.44 2.29 14.15
CA ARG A 45 1.97 3.44 14.91
C ARG A 45 1.63 4.75 14.21
N THR A 46 1.68 4.79 12.88
CA THR A 46 1.36 6.00 12.12
C THR A 46 -0.15 6.18 12.03
N PHE A 47 -0.57 7.36 11.55
CA PHE A 47 -1.98 7.63 11.34
C PHE A 47 -2.60 6.62 10.36
N TRP A 48 -1.96 6.36 9.22
CA TRP A 48 -2.51 5.51 8.16
C TRP A 48 -2.77 4.08 8.64
N GLY A 49 -1.78 3.47 9.26
CA GLY A 49 -1.92 2.12 9.79
C GLY A 49 -2.96 2.04 10.92
N LYS A 50 -3.01 3.04 11.81
CA LYS A 50 -4.01 3.09 12.90
C LYS A 50 -5.43 3.25 12.35
N ALA A 51 -5.63 4.18 11.42
CA ALA A 51 -6.93 4.45 10.83
C ALA A 51 -7.43 3.25 10.02
N TRP A 52 -6.53 2.55 9.31
CA TRP A 52 -6.85 1.28 8.65
C TRP A 52 -7.30 0.20 9.64
N CYS A 53 -6.55 0.00 10.73
CA CYS A 53 -6.90 -0.98 11.76
C CYS A 53 -8.22 -0.62 12.45
N ALA A 54 -8.47 0.66 12.72
CA ALA A 54 -9.73 1.13 13.30
C ALA A 54 -10.91 0.87 12.35
N ASN A 55 -10.75 1.14 11.05
CA ASN A 55 -11.77 0.84 10.04
C ASN A 55 -12.09 -0.67 10.00
N LEU A 56 -11.07 -1.54 10.05
CA LEU A 56 -11.25 -2.98 10.15
C LEU A 56 -12.05 -3.41 11.39
N GLU A 57 -11.80 -2.75 12.53
CA GLU A 57 -12.45 -3.05 13.80
C GLU A 57 -13.93 -2.59 13.83
N THR A 58 -14.35 -1.70 12.93
CA THR A 58 -15.78 -1.34 12.79
C THR A 58 -16.65 -2.46 12.21
N TYR A 59 -16.05 -3.51 11.63
CA TYR A 59 -16.79 -4.65 11.09
C TYR A 59 -17.18 -5.60 12.23
N SER A 60 -18.26 -5.26 12.93
CA SER A 60 -18.77 -5.95 14.13
C SER A 60 -18.89 -7.46 13.98
N ASP A 61 -19.24 -7.95 12.79
CA ASP A 61 -19.45 -9.38 12.52
C ASP A 61 -18.20 -10.25 12.78
N TYR A 62 -17.03 -9.64 12.89
CA TYR A 62 -15.75 -10.34 13.01
C TYR A 62 -15.03 -10.13 14.33
N GLU A 63 -15.62 -9.44 15.31
CA GLU A 63 -14.95 -9.03 16.55
C GLU A 63 -14.31 -10.22 17.29
N SER A 64 -14.99 -11.38 17.33
CA SER A 64 -14.47 -12.60 17.97
C SER A 64 -13.24 -13.21 17.27
N ARG A 65 -12.99 -12.87 16.00
CA ARG A 65 -11.90 -13.39 15.17
C ARG A 65 -10.67 -12.49 15.16
N LEU A 66 -10.87 -11.18 15.33
CA LEU A 66 -9.81 -10.17 15.28
C LEU A 66 -8.67 -10.39 16.31
N PRO A 67 -8.92 -10.76 17.59
CA PRO A 67 -7.85 -10.98 18.57
C PRO A 67 -6.85 -12.05 18.12
N ARG A 68 -7.32 -13.13 17.50
CA ARG A 68 -6.47 -14.19 16.96
C ARG A 68 -5.65 -13.72 15.76
N GLY A 69 -6.25 -12.91 14.88
CA GLY A 69 -5.52 -12.25 13.79
C GLY A 69 -4.40 -11.35 14.29
N ARG A 70 -4.69 -10.50 15.29
CA ARG A 70 -3.68 -9.64 15.95
C ARG A 70 -2.52 -10.45 16.53
N ALA A 71 -2.81 -11.60 17.15
CA ALA A 71 -1.76 -12.48 17.67
C ALA A 71 -0.89 -13.06 16.54
N TYR A 72 -1.46 -13.43 15.39
CA TYR A 72 -0.70 -13.99 14.27
C TYR A 72 0.27 -12.97 13.66
N VAL A 73 -0.19 -11.75 13.39
CA VAL A 73 0.68 -10.71 12.82
C VAL A 73 1.79 -10.30 13.81
N ARG A 74 1.48 -10.12 15.10
CA ARG A 74 2.48 -9.85 16.15
C ARG A 74 3.51 -10.97 16.28
N ASN A 75 3.11 -12.20 16.01
CA ASN A 75 3.98 -13.36 16.09
C ASN A 75 4.77 -13.62 14.80
N GLY A 76 4.76 -12.68 13.84
CA GLY A 76 5.49 -12.81 12.58
C GLY A 76 4.98 -13.94 11.69
N ALA A 77 3.71 -14.32 11.81
CA ALA A 77 3.13 -15.40 11.03
C ALA A 77 2.92 -15.02 9.55
N VAL A 78 2.78 -13.73 9.24
CA VAL A 78 2.61 -13.24 7.86
C VAL A 78 4.00 -13.10 7.24
N ILE A 79 4.39 -14.14 6.49
CA ILE A 79 5.74 -14.26 5.91
C ILE A 79 5.88 -13.57 4.55
N ASP A 80 4.77 -13.24 3.93
CA ASP A 80 4.72 -12.54 2.64
C ASP A 80 3.42 -11.74 2.59
N LEU A 81 3.52 -10.47 2.24
CA LEU A 81 2.39 -9.57 2.01
C LEU A 81 2.75 -8.63 0.88
N LYS A 82 2.00 -8.74 -0.23
CA LYS A 82 2.12 -7.93 -1.43
C LYS A 82 0.80 -7.19 -1.64
N ILE A 83 0.89 -5.88 -1.80
CA ILE A 83 -0.25 -5.03 -2.13
C ILE A 83 -0.11 -4.67 -3.60
N GLU A 84 -1.13 -5.01 -4.37
CA GLU A 84 -1.23 -4.78 -5.80
C GLU A 84 -2.52 -3.97 -6.08
N PRO A 85 -2.69 -3.40 -7.28
CA PRO A 85 -3.92 -2.68 -7.64
C PRO A 85 -5.16 -3.54 -7.39
N GLY A 86 -6.03 -3.10 -6.45
CA GLY A 86 -7.27 -3.79 -6.10
C GLY A 86 -7.13 -5.14 -5.40
N ARG A 87 -5.93 -5.57 -4.99
CA ARG A 87 -5.79 -6.86 -4.28
C ARG A 87 -4.58 -6.93 -3.34
N VAL A 88 -4.70 -7.76 -2.32
CA VAL A 88 -3.62 -8.12 -1.39
C VAL A 88 -3.41 -9.61 -1.45
N ILE A 89 -2.18 -10.02 -1.79
CA ILE A 89 -1.76 -11.42 -1.84
C ILE A 89 -0.79 -11.66 -0.69
N ALA A 90 -1.08 -12.64 0.14
CA ALA A 90 -0.29 -12.90 1.32
C ALA A 90 -0.14 -14.40 1.64
N GLN A 91 0.87 -14.69 2.45
CA GLN A 91 1.18 -16.04 2.90
C GLN A 91 1.38 -16.06 4.40
N VAL A 92 0.63 -16.93 5.07
CA VAL A 92 0.57 -16.99 6.53
C VAL A 92 0.97 -18.38 7.02
N ILE A 93 1.89 -18.42 7.98
CA ILE A 93 2.31 -19.64 8.66
C ILE A 93 1.39 -19.90 9.86
N GLY A 94 0.68 -21.03 9.81
CA GLY A 94 -0.06 -21.59 10.93
C GLY A 94 0.37 -23.04 11.19
N SER A 95 -0.60 -23.96 11.25
CA SER A 95 -0.30 -25.40 11.23
C SER A 95 0.35 -25.88 9.93
N ARG A 96 0.12 -25.15 8.84
CA ARG A 96 0.79 -25.24 7.55
C ARG A 96 0.88 -23.83 6.95
N ARG A 97 1.47 -23.70 5.76
CA ARG A 97 1.45 -22.45 4.99
C ARG A 97 0.08 -22.28 4.33
N TYR A 98 -0.53 -21.13 4.52
CA TYR A 98 -1.81 -20.77 3.91
C TYR A 98 -1.63 -19.59 2.95
N ARG A 99 -2.32 -19.65 1.81
CA ARG A 99 -2.43 -18.52 0.88
C ARG A 99 -3.68 -17.72 1.24
N VAL A 100 -3.54 -16.42 1.33
CA VAL A 100 -4.62 -15.46 1.57
C VAL A 100 -4.66 -14.51 0.38
N GLU A 101 -5.85 -14.26 -0.12
CA GLU A 101 -6.13 -13.30 -1.18
C GLU A 101 -7.29 -12.42 -0.74
N ILE A 102 -7.09 -11.12 -0.82
CA ILE A 102 -8.10 -10.12 -0.44
C ILE A 102 -8.29 -9.21 -1.64
N GLY A 103 -9.49 -9.18 -2.19
CA GLY A 103 -9.85 -8.24 -3.25
C GLY A 103 -10.44 -6.98 -2.64
N ILE A 104 -10.07 -5.83 -3.19
CA ILE A 104 -10.56 -4.51 -2.80
C ILE A 104 -11.12 -3.83 -4.04
N VAL A 105 -12.40 -3.45 -3.98
CA VAL A 105 -13.04 -2.73 -5.08
C VAL A 105 -12.34 -1.37 -5.28
N PRO A 106 -12.09 -0.95 -6.54
CA PRO A 106 -11.56 0.38 -6.84
C PRO A 106 -12.40 1.50 -6.21
N LEU A 107 -11.79 2.63 -5.85
CA LEU A 107 -12.55 3.77 -5.35
C LEU A 107 -13.39 4.37 -6.49
N PRO A 108 -14.71 4.57 -6.31
CA PRO A 108 -15.54 5.20 -7.34
C PRO A 108 -15.01 6.58 -7.71
N VAL A 109 -14.89 6.86 -9.02
CA VAL A 109 -14.32 8.13 -9.54
C VAL A 109 -15.04 9.36 -8.99
N THR A 110 -16.36 9.29 -8.82
CA THR A 110 -17.17 10.38 -8.25
C THR A 110 -16.84 10.65 -6.77
N ARG A 111 -16.57 9.58 -5.99
CA ARG A 111 -16.14 9.70 -4.59
C ARG A 111 -14.72 10.25 -4.52
N TRP A 112 -13.83 9.80 -5.40
CA TRP A 112 -12.45 10.30 -5.47
C TRP A 112 -12.39 11.79 -5.80
N LYS A 113 -13.11 12.24 -6.83
CA LYS A 113 -13.17 13.67 -7.20
C LYS A 113 -13.65 14.56 -6.05
N LYS A 114 -14.67 14.12 -5.30
CA LYS A 114 -15.15 14.84 -4.10
C LYS A 114 -14.09 14.92 -3.01
N LEU A 115 -13.39 13.81 -2.73
CA LEU A 115 -12.29 13.82 -1.74
C LEU A 115 -11.16 14.77 -2.16
N VAL A 116 -10.84 14.82 -3.45
CA VAL A 116 -9.84 15.74 -3.99
C VAL A 116 -10.28 17.19 -3.80
N GLU A 117 -11.53 17.51 -4.15
CA GLU A 117 -12.12 18.84 -3.95
C GLU A 117 -12.11 19.25 -2.46
N ASP A 118 -12.57 18.37 -1.56
CA ASP A 118 -12.61 18.63 -0.11
C ASP A 118 -11.23 18.85 0.51
N CYS A 119 -10.19 18.22 -0.05
CA CYS A 119 -8.82 18.34 0.43
C CYS A 119 -8.04 19.49 -0.24
N THR A 120 -8.66 20.17 -1.22
CA THR A 120 -7.99 21.21 -1.99
C THR A 120 -7.62 22.41 -1.10
N GLY A 121 -6.37 22.85 -1.21
CA GLY A 121 -5.81 23.96 -0.43
C GLY A 121 -5.29 23.57 0.95
N SER A 122 -5.33 22.27 1.31
CA SER A 122 -4.90 21.78 2.62
C SER A 122 -3.64 20.90 2.60
N ILE A 123 -3.08 20.58 1.43
CA ILE A 123 -2.00 19.59 1.27
C ILE A 123 -0.79 20.23 0.56
N ALA A 124 0.20 20.78 1.26
CA ALA A 124 1.25 21.52 0.54
C ALA A 124 2.14 20.63 -0.36
N THR A 125 2.42 19.38 0.05
CA THR A 125 3.27 18.45 -0.75
C THR A 125 2.85 16.98 -0.65
N LEU A 126 3.29 16.15 -1.62
CA LEU A 126 3.11 14.69 -1.59
C LEU A 126 3.81 14.04 -0.39
N LEU A 127 5.00 14.52 -0.04
CA LEU A 127 5.76 13.97 1.07
C LEU A 127 5.01 14.17 2.41
N GLU A 128 4.36 15.32 2.58
CA GLU A 128 3.47 15.55 3.73
C GLU A 128 2.24 14.63 3.70
N LEU A 129 1.72 14.28 2.51
CA LEU A 129 0.64 13.29 2.33
C LEU A 129 1.01 11.93 2.86
N LEU A 130 2.15 11.44 2.40
CA LEU A 130 2.63 10.13 2.77
C LEU A 130 3.01 10.11 4.26
N GLN A 131 3.68 11.15 4.77
CA GLN A 131 4.02 11.24 6.20
C GLN A 131 2.80 11.43 7.12
N GLY A 132 1.60 11.71 6.58
CA GLY A 132 0.39 11.96 7.35
C GLY A 132 0.48 13.24 8.20
N LYS A 133 1.27 14.23 7.75
CA LYS A 133 1.54 15.49 8.47
C LYS A 133 0.56 16.61 8.09
N PHE A 134 -0.71 16.29 7.88
CA PHE A 134 -1.73 17.31 7.60
C PHE A 134 -2.52 17.75 8.82
N SER A 135 -3.36 18.76 8.62
CA SER A 135 -4.43 19.06 9.55
C SER A 135 -5.24 17.79 9.83
N LYS A 136 -5.62 17.59 11.08
CA LYS A 136 -6.43 16.44 11.51
C LYS A 136 -7.73 16.32 10.69
N ALA A 137 -8.23 17.44 10.16
CA ALA A 137 -9.42 17.52 9.33
C ALA A 137 -9.26 16.78 7.99
N VAL A 138 -8.15 16.98 7.26
CA VAL A 138 -7.88 16.28 5.99
C VAL A 138 -7.77 14.78 6.22
N MET A 139 -7.01 14.39 7.25
CA MET A 139 -6.80 12.98 7.59
C MET A 139 -8.12 12.31 8.01
N ALA A 140 -8.96 13.00 8.78
CA ALA A 140 -10.29 12.52 9.14
C ALA A 140 -11.18 12.34 7.91
N ARG A 141 -11.14 13.28 6.95
CA ARG A 141 -11.95 13.21 5.72
C ARG A 141 -11.52 12.06 4.81
N LEU A 142 -10.22 11.88 4.59
CA LEU A 142 -9.69 10.77 3.76
C LEU A 142 -9.98 9.40 4.39
N CYS A 143 -10.03 9.31 5.71
CA CYS A 143 -10.31 8.07 6.43
C CYS A 143 -11.75 7.94 6.91
N GLU A 144 -12.64 8.82 6.47
CA GLU A 144 -14.01 8.85 6.96
C GLU A 144 -14.75 7.57 6.58
N PRO A 145 -15.48 6.93 7.52
CA PRO A 145 -16.30 5.79 7.20
C PRO A 145 -17.31 6.11 6.08
N LYS A 146 -17.44 5.22 5.09
CA LYS A 146 -18.36 5.30 3.93
C LYS A 146 -17.99 6.30 2.83
N SER A 147 -17.51 7.50 3.17
CA SER A 147 -17.17 8.57 2.21
C SER A 147 -15.68 8.63 1.86
N GLY A 148 -14.82 8.12 2.73
CA GLY A 148 -13.38 8.17 2.57
C GLY A 148 -12.79 7.14 1.61
N MET A 149 -11.46 7.02 1.67
CA MET A 149 -10.67 6.10 0.87
C MET A 149 -10.75 4.66 1.36
N PHE A 150 -11.05 4.42 2.64
CA PHE A 150 -11.06 3.06 3.16
C PHE A 150 -12.23 2.24 2.61
N PRO A 151 -12.00 0.96 2.29
CA PRO A 151 -13.03 0.11 1.74
C PRO A 151 -14.14 -0.15 2.76
N LEU A 152 -15.37 -0.24 2.26
CA LEU A 152 -16.50 -0.79 3.02
C LEU A 152 -16.43 -2.31 3.06
N LEU A 153 -17.10 -2.96 4.02
CA LEU A 153 -17.08 -4.43 4.09
C LEU A 153 -17.55 -5.11 2.79
N GLN A 154 -18.58 -4.55 2.15
CA GLN A 154 -19.08 -5.01 0.84
C GLN A 154 -18.11 -4.75 -0.34
N GLU A 155 -17.14 -3.86 -0.16
CA GLU A 155 -16.08 -3.56 -1.13
C GLU A 155 -14.86 -4.48 -0.93
N ILE A 156 -14.94 -5.48 -0.04
CA ILE A 156 -13.85 -6.39 0.30
C ILE A 156 -14.29 -7.84 0.05
N SER A 157 -13.54 -8.55 -0.80
CA SER A 157 -13.69 -9.99 -0.98
C SER A 157 -12.55 -10.73 -0.26
N LEU A 158 -12.89 -11.75 0.53
CA LEU A 158 -11.94 -12.46 1.39
C LEU A 158 -11.77 -13.91 0.94
N GLY A 159 -10.53 -14.35 0.75
CA GLY A 159 -10.18 -15.71 0.39
C GLY A 159 -9.00 -16.23 1.20
N CYS A 160 -9.10 -17.47 1.71
CA CYS A 160 -8.00 -18.13 2.39
C CYS A 160 -8.03 -19.65 2.14
N SER A 161 -6.87 -20.25 1.88
CA SER A 161 -6.72 -21.69 1.63
C SER A 161 -6.83 -22.56 2.91
N CYS A 162 -7.40 -22.03 3.99
CA CYS A 162 -7.53 -22.74 5.26
C CYS A 162 -8.84 -23.51 5.31
N PRO A 163 -8.92 -24.61 6.09
CA PRO A 163 -10.14 -25.40 6.22
C PRO A 163 -11.21 -24.72 7.11
N ASP A 164 -11.04 -23.44 7.42
CA ASP A 164 -12.00 -22.65 8.19
C ASP A 164 -13.10 -22.18 7.24
N TRP A 165 -14.35 -22.46 7.57
CA TRP A 165 -15.51 -22.10 6.77
C TRP A 165 -15.94 -20.64 6.98
N ALA A 166 -15.33 -19.94 7.95
CA ALA A 166 -15.58 -18.53 8.17
C ALA A 166 -15.00 -17.67 7.03
N THR A 167 -15.81 -16.75 6.50
CA THR A 167 -15.39 -15.74 5.51
C THR A 167 -14.16 -14.96 5.99
N MET A 168 -14.13 -14.60 7.27
CA MET A 168 -12.98 -13.98 7.94
C MET A 168 -12.35 -14.95 8.92
N CYS A 169 -11.42 -15.77 8.45
CA CYS A 169 -10.61 -16.58 9.34
C CYS A 169 -9.51 -15.75 10.01
N LYS A 170 -8.85 -16.31 11.04
CA LYS A 170 -7.72 -15.65 11.73
C LYS A 170 -6.56 -15.26 10.81
N HIS A 171 -6.35 -15.98 9.69
CA HIS A 171 -5.28 -15.67 8.73
C HIS A 171 -5.63 -14.44 7.90
N VAL A 172 -6.88 -14.34 7.43
CA VAL A 172 -7.38 -13.15 6.73
C VAL A 172 -7.28 -11.93 7.65
N ALA A 173 -7.75 -12.05 8.89
CA ALA A 173 -7.62 -10.98 9.88
C ALA A 173 -6.15 -10.58 10.10
N ALA A 174 -5.23 -11.56 10.20
CA ALA A 174 -3.80 -11.27 10.34
C ALA A 174 -3.23 -10.50 9.13
N VAL A 175 -3.69 -10.80 7.92
CA VAL A 175 -3.28 -10.08 6.71
C VAL A 175 -3.85 -8.67 6.69
N LEU A 176 -5.11 -8.47 7.06
CA LEU A 176 -5.71 -7.13 7.13
C LEU A 176 -5.00 -6.24 8.17
N TYR A 177 -4.64 -6.77 9.33
CA TYR A 177 -3.78 -6.05 10.28
C TYR A 177 -2.36 -5.84 9.72
N GLY A 178 -1.84 -6.81 8.96
CA GLY A 178 -0.55 -6.70 8.28
C GLY A 178 -0.51 -5.61 7.22
N VAL A 179 -1.63 -5.34 6.54
CA VAL A 179 -1.76 -4.19 5.64
C VAL A 179 -1.59 -2.90 6.43
N GLY A 180 -2.25 -2.76 7.58
CA GLY A 180 -2.07 -1.60 8.46
C GLY A 180 -0.60 -1.38 8.87
N ALA A 181 0.11 -2.46 9.22
CA ALA A 181 1.54 -2.37 9.53
C ALA A 181 2.39 -1.99 8.30
N ARG A 182 2.03 -2.44 7.09
CA ARG A 182 2.73 -2.05 5.86
C ARG A 182 2.47 -0.59 5.49
N LEU A 183 1.25 -0.08 5.73
CA LEU A 183 0.90 1.32 5.47
C LEU A 183 1.65 2.31 6.39
N ASP A 184 2.15 1.86 7.54
CA ASP A 184 3.05 2.68 8.35
C ASP A 184 4.39 2.96 7.66
N GLU A 185 4.86 2.02 6.84
CA GLU A 185 6.13 2.11 6.12
C GLU A 185 5.94 2.69 4.72
N GLN A 186 4.84 2.32 4.05
CA GLN A 186 4.56 2.60 2.64
C GLN A 186 3.08 3.02 2.46
N PRO A 187 2.70 4.23 2.90
CA PRO A 187 1.32 4.73 2.85
C PRO A 187 0.78 4.92 1.42
N GLU A 188 1.67 5.11 0.44
CA GLU A 188 1.33 5.20 -0.99
C GLU A 188 0.62 3.94 -1.50
N LEU A 189 0.83 2.79 -0.85
CA LEU A 189 0.17 1.54 -1.20
C LEU A 189 -1.35 1.59 -1.01
N LEU A 190 -1.88 2.51 -0.19
CA LEU A 190 -3.33 2.69 -0.09
C LEU A 190 -3.93 3.23 -1.39
N PHE A 191 -3.24 4.17 -2.04
CA PHE A 191 -3.66 4.74 -3.33
C PHE A 191 -3.58 3.69 -4.42
N VAL A 192 -2.51 2.88 -4.44
CA VAL A 192 -2.37 1.72 -5.32
C VAL A 192 -3.52 0.74 -5.11
N LEU A 193 -3.78 0.36 -3.86
CA LEU A 193 -4.83 -0.60 -3.51
C LEU A 193 -6.22 -0.11 -3.93
N ARG A 194 -6.48 1.19 -3.81
CA ARG A 194 -7.74 1.84 -4.19
C ARG A 194 -7.78 2.33 -5.64
N GLN A 195 -6.70 2.12 -6.39
CA GLN A 195 -6.56 2.42 -7.82
C GLN A 195 -6.83 3.89 -8.15
N VAL A 196 -6.25 4.78 -7.34
CA VAL A 196 -6.31 6.23 -7.53
C VAL A 196 -4.91 6.83 -7.54
N ASP A 197 -4.73 7.96 -8.22
CA ASP A 197 -3.46 8.65 -8.27
C ASP A 197 -3.36 9.70 -7.15
N ALA A 198 -2.37 9.55 -6.26
CA ALA A 198 -2.11 10.52 -5.20
C ALA A 198 -1.79 11.92 -5.75
N ASN A 199 -1.28 12.03 -6.98
CA ASN A 199 -0.96 13.31 -7.61
C ASN A 199 -2.20 14.15 -7.91
N ASP A 200 -3.39 13.55 -8.04
CA ASP A 200 -4.64 14.29 -8.25
C ASP A 200 -4.90 15.29 -7.11
N LEU A 201 -4.52 14.95 -5.87
CA LEU A 201 -4.62 15.83 -4.70
C LEU A 201 -3.70 17.05 -4.77
N LEU A 202 -2.60 16.95 -5.52
CA LEU A 202 -1.63 18.04 -5.70
C LEU A 202 -2.03 18.92 -6.89
N THR A 203 -2.42 18.30 -8.00
CA THR A 203 -2.83 19.01 -9.22
C THR A 203 -4.05 19.89 -8.97
N ALA A 204 -5.01 19.42 -8.17
CA ALA A 204 -6.17 20.21 -7.78
C ALA A 204 -5.80 21.51 -7.04
N GLN A 205 -4.68 21.52 -6.31
CA GLN A 205 -4.23 22.71 -5.59
C GLN A 205 -3.62 23.76 -6.51
N VAL A 206 -2.84 23.32 -7.49
CA VAL A 206 -2.26 24.23 -8.49
C VAL A 206 -3.36 24.95 -9.28
N ALA A 207 -4.50 24.30 -9.53
CA ALA A 207 -5.65 24.92 -10.16
C ALA A 207 -6.32 26.01 -9.30
N VAL A 208 -6.23 25.93 -7.97
CA VAL A 208 -6.87 26.89 -7.04
C VAL A 208 -5.99 28.11 -6.73
N ILE A 209 -4.66 27.98 -6.79
CA ILE A 209 -3.73 29.11 -6.63
C ILE A 209 -4.07 30.29 -7.56
N PRO A 210 -4.25 30.13 -8.89
CA PRO A 210 -4.58 31.24 -9.76
C PRO A 210 -5.99 31.81 -9.54
N ALA A 211 -6.94 31.01 -9.01
CA ALA A 211 -8.28 31.48 -8.69
C ALA A 211 -8.28 32.42 -7.47
N LYS A 212 -7.55 32.05 -6.40
CA LYS A 212 -7.38 32.91 -5.22
C LYS A 212 -6.59 34.17 -5.52
N VAL A 213 -5.56 34.09 -6.36
CA VAL A 213 -4.79 35.28 -6.78
C VAL A 213 -5.68 36.24 -7.58
N LYS A 214 -6.60 35.75 -8.42
CA LYS A 214 -7.57 36.59 -9.15
C LYS A 214 -8.60 37.24 -8.22
N GLU A 215 -9.08 36.56 -7.18
CA GLU A 215 -9.95 37.16 -6.17
C GLU A 215 -9.22 38.20 -5.30
N SER A 216 -7.99 37.90 -4.87
CA SER A 216 -7.19 38.87 -4.10
C SER A 216 -6.73 40.06 -4.95
N ALA A 217 -6.48 39.86 -6.25
CA ALA A 217 -6.14 40.93 -7.19
C ALA A 217 -7.35 41.83 -7.49
N LYS A 218 -8.58 41.30 -7.52
CA LYS A 218 -9.79 42.13 -7.59
C LYS A 218 -10.03 42.94 -6.32
N ALA A 219 -9.59 42.45 -5.16
CA ALA A 219 -9.74 43.14 -3.87
C ALA A 219 -8.58 44.10 -3.54
N LYS A 220 -7.45 44.03 -4.25
CA LYS A 220 -6.26 44.86 -4.04
C LYS A 220 -5.62 45.28 -5.37
N VAL A 221 -6.35 46.03 -6.19
CA VAL A 221 -5.69 46.86 -7.21
C VAL A 221 -5.05 48.02 -6.45
N LEU A 222 -3.79 47.85 -6.07
CA LEU A 222 -2.93 48.97 -5.67
C LEU A 222 -2.52 49.69 -6.94
N ASP A 223 -2.53 51.02 -6.86
CA ASP A 223 -2.12 51.94 -7.92
C ASP A 223 -0.73 51.55 -8.48
N ASP A 224 -0.54 51.60 -9.80
CA ASP A 224 0.70 51.17 -10.45
C ASP A 224 1.93 51.94 -9.93
N ALA A 225 1.72 53.18 -9.46
CA ALA A 225 2.74 53.99 -8.82
C ALA A 225 3.25 53.41 -7.49
N ALA A 226 2.42 52.66 -6.75
CA ALA A 226 2.79 52.06 -5.47
C ALA A 226 3.53 50.71 -5.62
N LEU A 227 3.45 50.06 -6.79
CA LEU A 227 4.14 48.80 -7.07
C LEU A 227 5.61 49.02 -7.44
N ALA A 228 5.94 50.14 -8.08
CA ALA A 228 7.32 50.53 -8.40
C ALA A 228 8.16 50.76 -7.13
N ASP A 229 7.54 51.37 -6.11
CA ASP A 229 8.20 51.71 -4.84
C ASP A 229 8.49 50.49 -3.95
N VAL A 230 7.70 49.41 -4.09
CA VAL A 230 7.84 48.19 -3.29
C VAL A 230 8.86 47.20 -3.88
N PHE A 231 9.00 47.19 -5.22
CA PHE A 231 9.87 46.22 -5.89
C PHE A 231 11.18 46.79 -6.42
N GLY A 232 11.39 48.11 -6.41
CA GLY A 232 12.69 48.71 -6.76
C GLY A 232 13.20 48.32 -8.16
N ILE A 233 12.28 48.08 -9.10
CA ILE A 233 12.61 47.82 -10.51
C ILE A 233 12.09 49.00 -11.31
N GLU A 234 13.02 49.85 -11.71
CA GLU A 234 12.82 51.00 -12.59
C GLU A 234 12.45 50.47 -13.99
N MET A 235 11.16 50.43 -14.34
CA MET A 235 10.74 50.18 -15.72
C MET A 235 11.04 51.43 -16.55
N ALA A 236 12.17 51.42 -17.25
CA ALA A 236 12.48 52.42 -18.27
C ALA A 236 11.43 52.35 -19.39
N ALA A 237 10.57 53.37 -19.43
CA ALA A 237 9.61 53.58 -20.49
C ALA A 237 10.33 53.90 -21.81
N LEU A 238 10.50 52.90 -22.67
CA LEU A 238 10.68 53.13 -24.09
C LEU A 238 9.30 53.40 -24.69
N GLY A 239 8.93 54.68 -24.75
CA GLY A 239 7.75 55.12 -25.48
C GLY A 239 7.94 54.94 -26.98
N VAL A 240 6.92 54.42 -27.66
CA VAL A 240 6.51 54.88 -29.00
C VAL A 240 4.99 54.72 -29.14
N SER A 241 4.35 55.89 -29.21
CA SER A 241 3.12 56.32 -29.88
C SER A 241 2.00 55.34 -30.25
N THR A 242 0.81 55.69 -29.76
CA THR A 242 -0.49 55.46 -30.38
C THR A 242 -0.64 56.23 -31.70
N ASP A 243 -1.07 55.57 -32.76
CA ASP A 243 -2.20 55.99 -33.60
C ASP A 243 -2.56 54.89 -34.63
N ALA A 244 -3.86 54.65 -34.79
CA ALA A 244 -4.47 53.80 -35.84
C ALA A 244 -5.03 54.71 -36.96
N PRO A 245 -5.71 54.23 -38.04
CA PRO A 245 -5.86 52.91 -38.69
C PRO A 245 -5.65 52.99 -40.24
N VAL A 246 -5.90 51.90 -41.02
CA VAL A 246 -6.52 51.85 -42.40
C VAL A 246 -6.26 50.50 -43.15
N GLU A 247 -7.37 49.80 -43.46
CA GLU A 247 -7.81 49.16 -44.73
C GLU A 247 -7.13 47.94 -45.43
N GLN A 248 -7.95 46.86 -45.54
CA GLN A 248 -8.20 45.82 -46.59
C GLN A 248 -7.10 45.03 -47.36
N ALA A 249 -7.09 43.70 -47.11
CA ALA A 249 -7.20 42.52 -48.03
C ALA A 249 -6.28 42.34 -49.29
N PRO A 250 -6.35 41.20 -50.02
CA PRO A 250 -5.72 39.90 -49.73
C PRO A 250 -4.69 39.47 -50.82
N GLY A 251 -3.73 38.59 -50.49
CA GLY A 251 -2.72 38.18 -51.48
C GLY A 251 -1.93 36.90 -51.19
N LYS A 252 -2.32 35.81 -51.88
CA LYS A 252 -1.51 34.74 -52.49
C LYS A 252 -0.44 33.97 -51.67
N ARG A 253 -0.78 32.71 -51.38
CA ARG A 253 -0.14 31.45 -51.86
C ARG A 253 1.40 31.33 -51.84
N GLN A 254 1.89 30.37 -51.03
CA GLN A 254 2.91 29.33 -51.33
C GLN A 254 3.09 28.50 -50.03
N VAL A 255 2.51 27.31 -49.88
CA VAL A 255 2.99 25.99 -50.34
C VAL A 255 4.51 25.87 -50.38
N ALA A 256 5.08 25.24 -49.34
CA ALA A 256 6.32 24.47 -49.44
C ALA A 256 6.24 23.28 -48.48
N THR A 257 5.78 22.17 -49.04
CA THR A 257 5.91 20.81 -48.57
C THR A 257 7.39 20.47 -48.38
N VAL A 258 7.79 19.96 -47.21
CA VAL A 258 9.04 19.19 -47.09
C VAL A 258 8.71 17.75 -46.74
N THR A 259 9.15 16.93 -47.66
CA THR A 259 8.99 15.50 -47.85
C THR A 259 9.63 14.65 -46.77
N LYS A 260 8.94 13.53 -46.51
CA LYS A 260 9.46 12.32 -45.89
C LYS A 260 10.74 11.85 -46.60
N THR A 261 11.69 11.35 -45.82
CA THR A 261 12.58 10.28 -46.26
C THR A 261 12.60 9.19 -45.21
N ALA A 262 11.91 8.09 -45.54
CA ALA A 262 12.14 6.80 -44.93
C ALA A 262 13.40 6.19 -45.56
N LYS A 263 14.23 5.52 -44.76
CA LYS A 263 15.07 4.43 -45.28
C LYS A 263 15.20 3.33 -44.23
N ALA A 264 14.65 2.18 -44.58
CA ALA A 264 14.79 0.90 -43.92
C ALA A 264 16.16 0.26 -44.21
N THR A 265 16.60 -0.65 -43.32
CA THR A 265 17.16 -1.99 -43.65
C THR A 265 17.53 -2.72 -42.35
N LYS A 266 16.92 -3.92 -42.10
CA LYS A 266 17.52 -5.29 -42.12
C LYS A 266 18.55 -5.56 -41.01
N ALA A 267 18.73 -6.73 -40.41
CA ALA A 267 18.15 -8.08 -40.46
C ALA A 267 18.70 -8.80 -39.19
N ALA A 268 17.88 -9.57 -38.47
CA ALA A 268 18.01 -11.03 -38.29
C ALA A 268 19.41 -11.59 -37.97
N ALA A 269 19.56 -12.23 -36.80
CA ALA A 269 20.36 -13.44 -36.62
C ALA A 269 19.93 -14.18 -35.34
N VAL A 270 19.32 -15.35 -35.58
CA VAL A 270 19.08 -16.44 -34.64
C VAL A 270 20.37 -17.27 -34.57
N THR A 271 20.78 -17.70 -33.38
CA THR A 271 21.62 -18.89 -33.21
C THR A 271 21.24 -19.65 -31.96
N THR A 272 21.29 -20.95 -32.13
CA THR A 272 20.71 -22.06 -31.39
C THR A 272 21.74 -22.74 -30.47
N VAL A 273 21.22 -23.28 -29.36
CA VAL A 273 21.58 -24.58 -28.73
C VAL A 273 22.96 -24.71 -28.07
N SER A 274 22.96 -25.00 -26.76
CA SER A 274 23.51 -26.27 -26.23
C SER A 274 23.39 -26.35 -24.70
N GLU A 275 22.45 -27.18 -24.24
CA GLU A 275 22.52 -27.92 -22.98
C GLU A 275 23.43 -29.15 -23.20
N PRO A 276 24.09 -29.68 -22.16
CA PRO A 276 23.78 -31.07 -21.83
C PRO A 276 23.65 -31.36 -20.34
N GLU A 277 22.98 -32.49 -20.12
CA GLU A 277 22.44 -33.05 -18.89
C GLU A 277 23.46 -33.73 -17.95
N LYS A 278 23.03 -33.83 -16.67
CA LYS A 278 23.04 -34.98 -15.74
C LYS A 278 24.33 -35.74 -15.36
N ASN A 279 24.55 -35.78 -14.04
CA ASN A 279 24.97 -36.96 -13.25
C ASN A 279 24.34 -36.76 -11.84
N VAL A 280 23.33 -37.49 -11.34
CA VAL A 280 23.13 -38.91 -10.98
C VAL A 280 23.99 -39.42 -9.81
N ALA A 281 23.28 -39.96 -8.80
CA ALA A 281 23.69 -40.88 -7.72
C ALA A 281 24.45 -40.30 -6.51
N ALA A 282 24.26 -40.72 -5.25
CA ALA A 282 23.37 -41.71 -4.64
C ALA A 282 23.35 -41.57 -3.08
N LYS A 283 22.30 -42.20 -2.51
CA LYS A 283 22.02 -42.71 -1.14
C LYS A 283 23.26 -43.03 -0.28
N THR A 284 23.25 -42.93 1.07
CA THR A 284 22.61 -43.81 2.09
C THR A 284 22.90 -43.24 3.50
N ALA A 285 21.96 -43.08 4.45
CA ALA A 285 21.30 -44.03 5.37
C ALA A 285 22.03 -44.36 6.70
N ARG A 286 21.21 -44.47 7.78
CA ARG A 286 21.39 -44.98 9.18
C ARG A 286 21.99 -44.02 10.22
N ALA A 287 21.37 -43.69 11.37
CA ALA A 287 20.50 -44.34 12.39
C ALA A 287 21.25 -45.10 13.50
N VAL A 288 21.25 -44.56 14.74
CA VAL A 288 21.32 -45.22 16.08
C VAL A 288 20.87 -44.13 17.11
N VAL A 289 19.75 -44.16 17.85
CA VAL A 289 19.17 -45.05 18.90
C VAL A 289 19.65 -44.75 20.34
N THR A 290 18.66 -44.57 21.24
CA THR A 290 18.64 -44.66 22.74
C THR A 290 19.22 -43.48 23.56
N LYS A 291 18.64 -43.04 24.68
CA LYS A 291 17.95 -43.79 25.77
C LYS A 291 17.00 -42.88 26.58
N LYS A 292 15.93 -43.52 27.05
CA LYS A 292 14.87 -43.05 27.96
C LYS A 292 15.42 -43.00 29.40
N LYS A 293 15.06 -42.00 30.21
CA LYS A 293 15.10 -42.12 31.67
C LYS A 293 13.79 -41.61 32.25
N VAL A 294 13.04 -42.57 32.77
CA VAL A 294 11.83 -42.41 33.58
C VAL A 294 12.29 -42.03 34.99
N VAL A 295 11.65 -41.02 35.59
CA VAL A 295 11.61 -40.85 37.05
C VAL A 295 10.16 -40.70 37.45
N THR A 296 9.72 -41.68 38.22
CA THR A 296 8.43 -41.81 38.89
C THR A 296 8.43 -41.11 40.26
N SER A 297 7.22 -40.94 40.79
CA SER A 297 6.83 -40.58 42.16
C SER A 297 6.74 -39.07 42.45
N ARG A 298 5.75 -38.56 43.18
CA ARG A 298 4.90 -39.20 44.20
C ARG A 298 3.61 -38.39 44.38
N VAL A 299 2.51 -39.12 44.57
CA VAL A 299 1.20 -38.64 45.05
C VAL A 299 1.34 -38.18 46.50
N ALA A 300 0.72 -37.06 46.85
CA ALA A 300 0.30 -36.75 48.20
C ALA A 300 -1.11 -36.15 48.16
N ALA A 301 -2.05 -36.90 48.74
CA ALA A 301 -3.39 -36.46 49.07
C ALA A 301 -3.39 -35.87 50.49
N GLN A 302 -4.18 -34.82 50.72
CA GLN A 302 -4.90 -34.47 51.97
C GLN A 302 -5.56 -33.10 51.75
N ARG A 303 -6.89 -33.01 51.68
CA ARG A 303 -7.93 -32.99 52.74
C ARG A 303 -8.21 -31.58 53.29
N ASP A 304 -9.50 -31.26 53.25
CA ASP A 304 -10.30 -30.46 54.20
C ASP A 304 -9.97 -28.97 54.39
N LYS A 305 -10.68 -28.09 53.68
CA LYS A 305 -11.78 -27.25 54.21
C LYS A 305 -12.35 -26.33 53.12
#